data_AF-A0A1I8ALD4-F1
#
_entry.id   AF-A0A1I8ALD4-F1
#
_cell.length_a   1.000
_cell.length_b   1.000
_cell.length_c   1.000
_cell.angle_alpha   90.00
_cell.angle_beta   90.00
_cell.angle_gamma   90.00
#
_symmetry.space_group_name_H-M   'P 1'
#
loop_
_entity.id
_entity.type
_entity.pdbx_description
1 polymer ?
#
loop_
_entity_poly.entity_id
_entity_poly.type
_entity_poly.pdbx_seq_one_letter_code
_entity_poly.pdbx_strand_id
1 'polypeptide(L)'
;MSTAFTFSIKRIRFDEHYRPAENTRTTTNFANLARGQRRQENLRNTLTMIDNRFNALAHWDNPKGDRYNVELEIISVEMNMDAEHRDTALPLIEILQTTIVDRKTSERIEGIRAVAGAQQEPAGVQHAGGFRRAARQAVQAFRELEHL
;
A
#
# COMPACT_ATOMS: atom_id res chain seq x y z
N MET A 1 -23.33 31.32 5.43
CA MET A 1 -22.05 31.24 4.68
C MET A 1 -21.57 29.81 4.80
N SER A 2 -21.60 29.04 3.71
CA SER A 2 -21.18 27.64 3.69
C SER A 2 -19.67 27.56 3.50
N THR A 3 -18.95 26.98 4.45
CA THR A 3 -17.54 26.64 4.26
C THR A 3 -17.46 25.56 3.19
N ALA A 4 -16.83 25.87 2.05
CA ALA A 4 -16.65 24.89 0.99
C ALA A 4 -15.49 23.95 1.35
N PHE A 5 -15.80 22.66 1.46
CA PHE A 5 -14.78 21.63 1.56
C PHE A 5 -14.32 21.27 0.16
N THR A 6 -13.01 21.24 -0.08
CA THR A 6 -12.45 20.69 -1.31
C THR A 6 -11.72 19.40 -0.99
N PHE A 7 -11.93 18.37 -1.81
CA PHE A 7 -11.28 17.08 -1.66
C PHE A 7 -10.27 16.91 -2.79
N SER A 8 -9.09 16.37 -2.47
CA SER A 8 -8.10 15.98 -3.47
C SER A 8 -7.66 14.54 -3.25
N ILE A 9 -7.49 13.81 -4.35
CA ILE A 9 -6.98 12.44 -4.34
C ILE A 9 -5.57 12.48 -4.91
N LYS A 10 -4.61 11.98 -4.14
CA LYS A 10 -3.23 11.79 -4.57
C LYS A 10 -2.93 10.30 -4.71
N ARG A 11 -2.09 9.98 -5.70
CA ARG A 11 -1.59 8.63 -5.93
C ARG A 11 -0.07 8.69 -5.99
N ILE A 12 0.58 7.87 -5.18
CA ILE A 12 2.03 7.83 -5.10
C ILE A 12 2.47 6.38 -5.21
N ARG A 13 3.40 6.09 -6.11
CA ARG A 13 3.99 4.77 -6.22
C ARG A 13 4.82 4.48 -4.96
N PHE A 14 4.60 3.32 -4.37
CA PHE A 14 5.41 2.81 -3.27
C PHE A 14 6.48 1.88 -3.83
N ASP A 15 7.63 2.45 -4.18
CA ASP A 15 8.81 1.76 -4.69
C ASP A 15 10.08 2.15 -3.90
N GLU A 16 11.26 1.73 -4.35
CA GLU A 16 12.53 2.04 -3.69
C GLU A 16 12.90 3.55 -3.66
N HIS A 17 12.21 4.36 -4.46
CA HIS A 17 12.37 5.81 -4.52
C HIS A 17 11.27 6.56 -3.76
N TYR A 18 10.32 5.85 -3.16
CA TYR A 18 9.27 6.45 -2.34
C TYR A 18 9.88 7.36 -1.27
N ARG A 19 9.31 8.56 -1.15
CA ARG A 19 9.66 9.57 -0.14
C ARG A 19 8.36 10.10 0.47
N PRO A 20 8.22 10.10 1.80
CA PRO A 20 7.11 10.76 2.46
C PRO A 20 7.12 12.25 2.13
N ALA A 21 5.97 12.87 1.89
CA ALA A 21 5.91 14.32 1.73
C ALA A 21 6.13 15.02 3.07
N GLU A 22 6.80 16.18 3.08
CA GLU A 22 7.24 16.91 4.29
C GLU A 22 6.08 17.24 5.27
N ASN A 23 4.85 17.33 4.75
CA ASN A 23 3.66 17.73 5.51
C ASN A 23 2.69 16.57 5.76
N THR A 24 3.01 15.36 5.29
CA THR A 24 2.24 14.18 5.64
C THR A 24 2.48 13.94 7.11
N ARG A 25 1.42 13.80 7.91
CA ARG A 25 1.53 13.32 9.29
C ARG A 25 2.52 12.17 9.28
N THR A 26 3.70 12.38 9.89
CA THR A 26 4.82 11.44 9.86
C THR A 26 4.41 10.05 10.31
N THR A 27 3.25 9.90 10.95
CA THR A 27 2.64 8.67 11.47
C THR A 27 1.98 7.74 10.44
N THR A 28 2.11 7.94 9.13
CA THR A 28 1.59 6.94 8.19
C THR A 28 2.49 5.72 8.17
N ASN A 29 1.90 4.52 8.23
CA ASN A 29 2.61 3.26 8.40
C ASN A 29 3.71 3.03 7.36
N PHE A 30 3.52 3.57 6.14
CA PHE A 30 4.49 3.55 5.03
C PHE A 30 5.67 4.50 5.22
N ALA A 31 5.47 5.62 5.92
CA ALA A 31 6.50 6.62 6.12
C ALA A 31 7.61 6.12 7.03
N ASN A 32 7.34 5.21 7.97
CA ASN A 32 8.34 4.61 8.86
C ASN A 32 9.44 3.90 8.07
N LEU A 33 9.07 3.05 7.12
CA LEU A 33 9.99 2.29 6.26
C LEU A 33 10.86 3.21 5.39
N ALA A 34 10.37 4.41 5.11
CA ALA A 34 10.98 5.37 4.22
C ALA A 34 11.78 6.49 4.94
N ARG A 35 12.23 6.27 6.19
CA ARG A 35 13.07 7.21 6.94
C ARG A 35 14.55 6.83 6.98
N GLY A 36 15.36 7.86 7.28
CA GLY A 36 16.79 7.70 7.58
C GLY A 36 17.66 7.42 6.37
N GLN A 37 18.96 7.27 6.62
CA GLN A 37 19.98 7.07 5.58
C GLN A 37 19.82 5.72 4.85
N ARG A 38 19.22 4.71 5.50
CA ARG A 38 18.97 3.37 4.93
C ARG A 38 17.61 3.22 4.24
N ARG A 39 16.92 4.33 3.96
CA ARG A 39 15.60 4.35 3.31
C ARG A 39 15.49 3.39 2.12
N GLN A 40 16.34 3.56 1.11
CA GLN A 40 16.24 2.82 -0.14
C GLN A 40 16.45 1.32 0.08
N GLU A 41 17.37 0.95 0.98
CA GLU A 41 17.64 -0.44 1.36
C GLU A 41 16.42 -1.06 2.05
N ASN A 42 15.83 -0.35 3.03
CA ASN A 42 14.63 -0.81 3.72
C ASN A 42 13.46 -1.03 2.75
N LEU A 43 13.25 -0.09 1.83
CA LEU A 43 12.21 -0.19 0.80
C LEU A 43 12.46 -1.39 -0.13
N ARG A 44 13.69 -1.58 -0.62
CA ARG A 44 14.06 -2.75 -1.46
C ARG A 44 13.82 -4.06 -0.74
N ASN A 45 14.26 -4.17 0.51
CA ASN A 45 14.11 -5.38 1.32
C ASN A 45 12.63 -5.68 1.56
N THR A 46 11.83 -4.65 1.83
CA THR A 46 10.38 -4.79 2.02
C THR A 46 9.70 -5.27 0.75
N LEU A 47 9.95 -4.64 -0.40
CA LEU A 47 9.38 -5.03 -1.68
C LEU A 47 9.76 -6.46 -2.06
N THR A 48 11.04 -6.82 -1.87
CA THR A 48 11.54 -8.18 -2.10
C THR A 48 10.85 -9.21 -1.20
N MET A 49 10.63 -8.87 0.08
CA MET A 49 9.91 -9.74 1.01
C MET A 49 8.46 -9.99 0.55
N ILE A 50 7.78 -8.96 0.06
CA ILE A 50 6.39 -9.07 -0.45
C ILE A 50 6.36 -9.96 -1.68
N ASP A 51 7.25 -9.73 -2.64
CA ASP A 51 7.37 -10.57 -3.83
C ASP A 51 7.59 -12.04 -3.43
N ASN A 52 8.57 -12.31 -2.57
CA ASN A 52 8.87 -13.66 -2.13
C ASN A 52 7.67 -14.33 -1.45
N ARG A 53 6.97 -13.62 -0.55
CA ARG A 53 5.81 -14.17 0.16
C ARG A 53 4.63 -14.41 -0.79
N PHE A 54 4.40 -13.52 -1.75
CA PHE A 54 3.37 -13.72 -2.76
C PHE A 54 3.69 -14.93 -3.64
N ASN A 55 4.93 -15.04 -4.13
CA ASN A 55 5.38 -16.13 -4.99
C ASN A 55 5.32 -17.50 -4.28
N ALA A 56 5.68 -17.56 -3.00
CA ALA A 56 5.56 -18.78 -2.19
C ALA A 56 4.11 -19.26 -2.08
N LEU A 57 3.16 -18.34 -2.00
CA LEU A 57 1.74 -18.66 -1.94
C LEU A 57 1.16 -19.01 -3.32
N ALA A 58 1.67 -18.38 -4.38
CA ALA A 58 1.28 -18.60 -5.76
C ALA A 58 2.08 -19.73 -6.47
N HIS A 59 2.43 -20.79 -5.75
CA HIS A 59 3.36 -21.84 -6.24
C HIS A 59 2.80 -22.74 -7.36
N TRP A 60 1.48 -22.82 -7.53
CA TRP A 60 0.81 -23.79 -8.42
C TRP A 60 1.20 -23.64 -9.90
N ASP A 61 1.63 -22.46 -10.33
CA ASP A 61 2.14 -22.21 -11.68
C ASP A 61 3.45 -21.41 -11.67
N ASN A 62 4.17 -21.52 -10.55
CA ASN A 62 5.38 -20.76 -10.24
C ASN A 62 6.47 -21.66 -9.62
N PRO A 63 7.03 -22.61 -10.40
CA PRO A 63 7.97 -23.60 -9.88
C PRO A 63 9.29 -22.99 -9.39
N LYS A 64 9.66 -21.80 -9.86
CA LYS A 64 10.88 -21.08 -9.46
C LYS A 64 10.67 -20.05 -8.34
N GLY A 65 9.42 -19.73 -8.00
CA GLY A 65 9.12 -18.73 -6.97
C GLY A 65 9.46 -17.29 -7.37
N ASP A 66 9.59 -16.97 -8.66
CA ASP A 66 10.08 -15.67 -9.15
C ASP A 66 9.19 -15.05 -10.25
N ARG A 67 8.04 -15.69 -10.56
CA ARG A 67 7.14 -15.29 -11.66
C ARG A 67 6.41 -13.98 -11.41
N TYR A 68 5.99 -13.72 -10.18
CA TYR A 68 5.09 -12.62 -9.86
C TYR A 68 5.84 -11.47 -9.21
N ASN A 69 5.45 -10.24 -9.54
CA ASN A 69 5.90 -9.02 -8.86
C ASN A 69 4.67 -8.31 -8.29
N VAL A 70 4.76 -7.82 -7.06
CA VAL A 70 3.69 -7.06 -6.42
C VAL A 70 4.05 -5.58 -6.44
N GLU A 71 3.33 -4.81 -7.24
CA GLU A 71 3.44 -3.36 -7.26
C GLU A 71 2.44 -2.73 -6.28
N LEU A 72 2.88 -1.66 -5.63
CA LEU A 72 2.14 -0.98 -4.58
C LEU A 72 1.96 0.50 -4.92
N GLU A 73 0.78 1.01 -4.62
CA GLU A 73 0.45 2.43 -4.75
C GLU A 73 -0.29 2.91 -3.50
N ILE A 74 0.13 4.04 -2.96
CA ILE A 74 -0.55 4.72 -1.87
C ILE A 74 -1.51 5.72 -2.49
N ILE A 75 -2.80 5.58 -2.17
CA ILE A 75 -3.85 6.51 -2.53
C ILE A 75 -4.24 7.27 -1.28
N SER A 76 -4.06 8.58 -1.31
CA SER A 76 -4.36 9.46 -0.18
C SER A 76 -5.52 10.38 -0.53
N VAL A 77 -6.49 10.51 0.37
CA VAL A 77 -7.58 11.49 0.26
C VAL A 77 -7.35 12.61 1.26
N GLU A 78 -7.13 13.81 0.74
CA GLU A 78 -6.94 15.03 1.52
C GLU A 78 -8.19 15.91 1.44
N MET A 79 -8.61 16.47 2.57
CA MET A 79 -9.67 17.48 2.63
C MET A 79 -9.09 18.83 3.03
N ASN A 80 -9.31 19.84 2.19
CA ASN A 80 -8.92 21.22 2.43
C ASN A 80 -10.15 22.04 2.79
N MET A 81 -10.01 22.91 3.80
CA MET A 81 -11.03 23.87 4.22
C MET A 81 -10.54 25.29 3.95
N ASP A 82 -11.28 26.04 3.13
CA ASP A 82 -11.06 27.48 2.95
C ASP A 82 -11.74 28.26 4.09
N ALA A 83 -11.16 28.26 5.30
CA ALA A 83 -11.57 29.18 6.35
C ALA A 83 -10.54 29.27 7.48
N GLU A 84 -9.68 30.28 7.45
CA GLU A 84 -8.98 30.95 8.57
C GLU A 84 -8.21 30.11 9.62
N HIS A 85 -8.25 28.78 9.58
CA HIS A 85 -7.63 27.85 10.52
C HIS A 85 -6.76 26.87 9.74
N ARG A 86 -5.59 27.34 9.30
CA ARG A 86 -4.61 26.56 8.49
C ARG A 86 -4.01 25.34 9.22
N ASP A 87 -4.31 25.15 10.50
CA ASP A 87 -3.65 24.14 11.35
C ASP A 87 -4.43 22.83 11.54
N THR A 88 -5.56 22.63 10.84
CA THR A 88 -6.34 21.39 11.00
C THR A 88 -6.63 20.73 9.66
N ALA A 89 -5.58 20.23 9.01
CA ALA A 89 -5.75 19.24 7.94
C ALA A 89 -6.58 18.07 8.52
N LEU A 90 -7.79 17.90 7.99
CA LEU A 90 -8.76 16.90 8.41
C LEU A 90 -8.28 15.47 8.02
N PRO A 91 -8.85 14.39 8.60
CA PRO A 91 -8.28 13.05 8.53
C PRO A 91 -7.96 12.60 7.10
N LEU A 92 -6.68 12.29 6.88
CA LEU A 92 -6.16 11.65 5.68
C LEU A 92 -6.58 10.17 5.68
N ILE A 93 -7.36 9.75 4.68
CA ILE A 93 -7.54 8.33 4.41
C ILE A 93 -6.41 7.90 3.47
N GLU A 94 -5.66 6.87 3.86
CA GLU A 94 -4.69 6.23 2.98
C GLU A 94 -5.13 4.81 2.64
N ILE A 95 -5.00 4.46 1.37
CA ILE A 95 -5.32 3.14 0.84
C ILE A 95 -4.09 2.61 0.12
N LEU A 96 -3.62 1.44 0.52
CA LEU A 96 -2.64 0.68 -0.24
C LEU A 96 -3.36 -0.11 -1.32
N GLN A 97 -3.16 0.26 -2.57
CA GLN A 97 -3.61 -0.48 -3.72
C GLN A 97 -2.48 -1.40 -4.20
N THR A 98 -2.79 -2.68 -4.37
CA THR A 98 -1.84 -3.68 -4.89
C THR A 98 -2.16 -4.05 -6.33
N THR A 99 -1.13 -4.25 -7.14
CA THR A 99 -1.22 -4.78 -8.51
C THR A 99 -0.25 -5.93 -8.65
N ILE A 100 -0.72 -7.08 -9.12
CA ILE A 100 0.13 -8.25 -9.33
C ILE A 100 0.53 -8.27 -10.79
N VAL A 101 1.82 -8.30 -11.06
CA VAL A 101 2.39 -8.35 -12.40
C VAL A 101 2.92 -9.76 -12.64
N ASP A 102 2.35 -10.46 -13.62
CA ASP A 102 2.87 -11.73 -14.09
C ASP A 102 4.02 -11.46 -15.08
N ARG A 103 5.26 -11.74 -14.66
CA ARG A 103 6.44 -11.49 -15.50
C ARG A 103 6.51 -12.40 -16.73
N LYS A 104 5.77 -13.51 -16.74
CA LYS A 104 5.75 -14.46 -17.85
C LYS A 104 4.83 -14.01 -18.98
N THR A 105 3.65 -13.48 -18.63
CA THR A 105 2.63 -13.04 -19.60
C THR A 105 2.61 -11.53 -19.81
N SER A 106 3.30 -10.77 -18.95
CA SER A 106 3.22 -9.31 -18.84
C SER A 106 1.82 -8.79 -18.46
N GLU A 107 0.95 -9.66 -17.96
CA GLU A 107 -0.38 -9.27 -17.50
C GLU A 107 -0.31 -8.57 -16.14
N ARG A 108 -1.21 -7.59 -15.97
CA ARG A 108 -1.38 -6.82 -14.73
C ARG A 108 -2.75 -7.15 -14.15
N ILE A 109 -2.75 -7.75 -12.98
CA ILE A 109 -3.93 -8.24 -12.29
C ILE A 109 -4.19 -7.35 -11.08
N GLU A 110 -5.41 -6.81 -10.96
CA GLU A 110 -5.78 -6.00 -9.80
C GLU A 110 -5.78 -6.85 -8.53
N GLY A 111 -5.04 -6.39 -7.52
CA GLY A 111 -4.96 -7.02 -6.22
C GLY A 111 -6.00 -6.49 -5.25
N ILE A 112 -5.69 -6.56 -3.96
CA ILE A 112 -6.56 -6.10 -2.87
C ILE A 112 -6.20 -4.66 -2.51
N ARG A 113 -7.23 -3.89 -2.13
CA ARG A 113 -7.09 -2.54 -1.55
C ARG A 113 -7.29 -2.62 -0.05
N ALA A 114 -6.36 -2.05 0.71
CA ALA A 114 -6.42 -2.02 2.17
C ALA A 114 -6.32 -0.58 2.67
N VAL A 115 -7.22 -0.19 3.57
CA VAL A 115 -7.16 1.11 4.25
C VAL A 115 -6.08 1.03 5.34
N ALA A 116 -5.16 1.98 5.35
CA ALA A 116 -4.13 2.10 6.37
C ALA A 116 -4.78 2.49 7.71
N GLY A 117 -4.44 1.79 8.80
CA GLY A 117 -4.99 2.04 10.13
C GLY A 117 -6.41 1.53 10.40
N ALA A 118 -7.08 0.89 9.42
CA ALA A 118 -8.38 0.25 9.66
C ALA A 118 -8.19 -1.12 10.34
N GLN A 119 -8.74 -1.27 11.56
CA GLN A 119 -8.68 -2.52 12.34
C GLN A 119 -9.63 -3.62 11.84
N GLN A 120 -10.46 -3.36 10.83
CA GLN A 120 -11.46 -4.32 10.33
C GLN A 120 -11.43 -4.45 8.80
N GLU A 121 -11.35 -5.70 8.34
CA GLU A 121 -11.55 -6.09 6.95
C GLU A 121 -13.00 -5.82 6.52
N PRO A 122 -13.27 -5.41 5.26
CA PRO A 122 -14.64 -5.43 4.75
C PRO A 122 -15.16 -6.87 4.77
N ALA A 123 -16.17 -7.12 5.61
CA ALA A 123 -16.84 -8.40 5.71
C ALA A 123 -17.48 -8.77 4.36
N GLY A 124 -16.99 -9.82 3.70
CA GLY A 124 -17.60 -10.30 2.46
C GLY A 124 -16.80 -11.25 1.57
N VAL A 125 -15.49 -11.44 1.79
CA VAL A 125 -14.65 -12.25 0.87
C VAL A 125 -14.32 -13.63 1.48
N GLN A 126 -15.35 -14.43 1.78
CA GLN A 126 -15.17 -15.78 2.33
C GLN A 126 -14.88 -16.85 1.27
N HIS A 127 -15.06 -16.56 -0.03
CA HIS A 127 -14.65 -17.43 -1.13
C HIS A 127 -13.70 -16.69 -2.08
N ALA A 128 -12.40 -16.90 -1.91
CA ALA A 128 -11.38 -16.30 -2.74
C ALA A 128 -10.40 -17.40 -3.13
N GLY A 129 -10.23 -17.64 -4.44
CA GLY A 129 -9.27 -18.63 -4.97
C GLY A 129 -7.83 -18.38 -4.52
N GLY A 130 -6.92 -19.30 -4.84
CA GLY A 130 -5.52 -19.29 -4.37
C GLY A 130 -4.83 -17.93 -4.49
N PHE A 131 -5.03 -17.23 -5.62
CA PHE A 131 -4.42 -15.93 -5.89
C PHE A 131 -4.92 -14.81 -4.96
N ARG A 132 -6.22 -14.80 -4.63
CA ARG A 132 -6.79 -13.84 -3.67
C ARG A 132 -6.33 -14.15 -2.24
N ARG A 133 -6.08 -15.42 -1.89
CA ARG A 133 -5.47 -15.77 -0.60
C ARG A 133 -4.01 -15.32 -0.53
N ALA A 134 -3.24 -15.51 -1.60
CA ALA A 134 -1.87 -15.02 -1.72
C ALA A 134 -1.77 -13.50 -1.55
N ALA A 135 -2.62 -12.75 -2.27
CA ALA A 135 -2.69 -11.30 -2.18
C ALA A 135 -3.02 -10.81 -0.75
N ARG A 136 -3.97 -11.46 -0.06
CA ARG A 136 -4.30 -11.12 1.34
C ARG A 136 -3.11 -11.29 2.28
N GLN A 137 -2.44 -12.43 2.22
CA GLN A 137 -1.33 -12.71 3.12
C GLN A 137 -0.10 -11.84 2.82
N ALA A 138 0.11 -11.43 1.55
CA ALA A 138 1.12 -10.45 1.19
C ALA A 138 0.81 -9.06 1.79
N VAL A 139 -0.45 -8.61 1.71
CA VAL A 139 -0.90 -7.36 2.35
C VAL A 139 -0.82 -7.44 3.88
N GLN A 140 -1.10 -8.60 4.47
CA GLN A 140 -1.00 -8.78 5.91
C GLN A 140 0.45 -8.83 6.40
N ALA A 141 1.35 -9.45 5.63
CA ALA A 141 2.80 -9.36 5.87
C ALA A 141 3.30 -7.92 5.84
N PHE A 142 2.72 -7.12 4.92
CA PHE A 142 3.01 -5.70 4.86
C PHE A 142 2.57 -5.00 6.16
N ARG A 143 1.36 -5.27 6.66
CA ARG A 143 0.86 -4.75 7.95
C ARG A 143 1.75 -5.12 9.14
N GLU A 144 2.31 -6.34 9.17
CA GLU A 144 3.20 -6.79 10.25
C GLU A 144 4.50 -5.96 10.32
N LEU A 145 5.00 -5.48 9.17
CA LEU A 145 6.17 -4.60 9.11
C LEU A 145 5.88 -3.15 9.52
N GLU A 146 4.60 -2.75 9.59
CA GLU A 146 4.19 -1.40 10.00
C GLU A 146 4.43 -1.14 11.50
N HIS A 147 4.56 -2.21 12.30
CA HIS A 147 4.73 -2.17 13.75
C HIS A 147 6.18 -2.38 14.23
N LEU A 148 7.14 -2.49 13.29
CA LEU A 148 8.57 -2.62 13.55
C LEU A 148 9.30 -1.28 13.34
#